data_AF-A0A920NFB6-F1
#
_entry.id   AF-A0A920NFB6-F1
#
_cell.length_a   1.000
_cell.length_b   1.000
_cell.length_c   1.000
_cell.angle_alpha   90.00
_cell.angle_beta   90.00
_cell.angle_gamma   90.00
#
_symmetry.space_group_name_H-M   'P 1'
#
loop_
_entity.id
_entity.type
_entity.pdbx_description
1 polymer ?
#
loop_
_entity_poly.entity_id
_entity_poly.type
_entity_poly.pdbx_seq_one_letter_code
_entity_poly.pdbx_strand_id
1 'polypeptide(L)'
;MTSFWGPHAPYLPAADFADLYDPKDIAQWDSFTDDLLNKPYIHSIYRKYIFPGAANAKWDVWAKVISRYYAFVSMIDHQIGLILQHLRDQGLYDDTLIIFASDHGKL
;
A
#
# COMPACT_ATOMS: atom_id res chain seq x y z
N MET A 1 -6.47 -8.13 -19.34
CA MET A 1 -6.07 -8.19 -17.92
C MET A 1 -4.99 -7.15 -17.71
N THR A 2 -5.25 -6.16 -16.86
CA THR A 2 -4.27 -5.15 -16.46
C THR A 2 -3.79 -5.51 -15.07
N SER A 3 -2.48 -5.63 -14.88
CA SER A 3 -1.87 -5.92 -13.59
C SER A 3 -0.93 -4.78 -13.23
N PHE A 4 -1.22 -4.10 -12.11
CA PHE A 4 -0.35 -3.06 -11.58
C PHE A 4 0.69 -3.71 -10.67
N TRP A 5 1.97 -3.39 -10.90
CA TRP A 5 3.05 -3.84 -10.02
C TRP A 5 3.00 -3.13 -8.66
N GLY A 6 2.61 -1.85 -8.66
CA GLY A 6 2.34 -1.10 -7.45
C GLY A 6 1.06 -1.58 -6.74
N PRO A 7 0.94 -1.38 -5.42
CA PRO A 7 1.87 -0.67 -4.57
C PRO A 7 2.91 -1.59 -3.92
N HIS A 8 3.42 -2.64 -4.60
CA HIS A 8 4.53 -3.42 -4.07
C HIS A 8 5.76 -2.54 -3.79
N ALA A 9 6.55 -2.88 -2.77
CA ALA A 9 7.76 -2.13 -2.41
C ALA A 9 8.86 -2.28 -3.48
N PRO A 10 9.76 -1.28 -3.65
CA PRO A 10 9.77 0.03 -3.00
C PRO A 10 8.62 0.96 -3.41
N TYR A 11 8.12 1.75 -2.47
CA TYR A 11 7.00 2.68 -2.70
C TYR A 11 7.49 3.99 -3.35
N LEU A 12 7.36 4.06 -4.67
CA LEU A 12 7.90 5.15 -5.51
C LEU A 12 6.78 5.83 -6.33
N PRO A 13 5.83 6.54 -5.69
CA PRO A 13 4.82 7.31 -6.42
C PRO A 13 5.47 8.42 -7.25
N ALA A 14 4.82 8.80 -8.36
CA ALA A 14 5.22 9.96 -9.15
C ALA A 14 5.12 11.26 -8.32
N ALA A 15 5.89 12.29 -8.71
CA ALA A 15 6.01 13.54 -7.96
C ALA A 15 4.65 14.19 -7.64
N ASP A 16 3.72 14.16 -8.60
CA ASP A 16 2.36 14.73 -8.46
C ASP A 16 1.55 14.07 -7.33
N PHE A 17 1.88 12.84 -6.95
CA PHE A 17 1.21 12.09 -5.89
C PHE A 17 2.01 12.02 -4.60
N ALA A 18 3.33 12.23 -4.70
CA ALA A 18 4.28 11.82 -3.68
C ALA A 18 3.95 12.42 -2.30
N ASP A 19 3.51 13.67 -2.28
CA ASP A 19 3.27 14.45 -1.06
C ASP A 19 1.77 14.64 -0.73
N LEU A 20 0.89 13.78 -1.28
CA LEU A 20 -0.56 13.82 -0.99
C LEU A 20 -0.92 13.53 0.47
N TYR A 21 -0.04 12.85 1.20
CA TYR A 21 -0.26 12.43 2.58
C TYR A 21 0.89 12.91 3.46
N ASP A 22 0.60 13.77 4.45
CA ASP A 22 1.58 14.14 5.47
C ASP A 22 1.79 12.96 6.44
N PRO A 23 3.02 12.45 6.60
CA PRO A 23 3.32 11.40 7.58
C PRO A 23 2.85 11.72 9.01
N LYS A 24 2.74 12.99 9.39
CA LYS A 24 2.29 13.40 10.75
C LYS A 24 0.84 13.09 11.01
N ASP A 25 0.02 12.99 9.97
CA ASP A 25 -1.41 12.69 10.07
C ASP A 25 -1.68 11.17 10.15
N ILE A 26 -0.65 10.35 9.97
CA ILE A 26 -0.76 8.89 10.02
C ILE A 26 -0.62 8.42 11.47
N ALA A 27 -1.77 8.10 12.07
CA ALA A 27 -1.85 7.57 13.43
C ALA A 27 -1.18 6.20 13.55
N GLN A 28 -0.49 5.99 14.67
CA GLN A 28 0.10 4.70 15.01
C GLN A 28 -0.94 3.60 15.08
N TRP A 29 -0.67 2.48 14.41
CA TRP A 29 -1.51 1.29 14.53
C TRP A 29 -1.39 0.71 15.93
N ASP A 30 -2.51 0.28 16.50
CA ASP A 30 -2.55 -0.31 17.84
C ASP A 30 -1.60 -1.52 17.99
N SER A 31 -1.41 -2.29 16.92
CA SER A 31 -0.54 -3.47 16.91
C SER A 31 0.94 -3.16 16.71
N PHE A 32 1.33 -1.90 16.47
CA PHE A 32 2.70 -1.54 16.10
C PHE A 32 3.72 -1.86 17.20
N THR A 33 3.30 -1.76 18.46
CA THR A 33 4.14 -2.01 19.64
C THR A 33 3.92 -3.38 20.27
N ASP A 34 3.16 -4.28 19.63
CA ASP A 34 2.91 -5.64 20.11
C ASP A 34 4.26 -6.37 20.35
N ASP A 35 4.41 -6.97 21.53
CA ASP A 35 5.61 -7.68 21.96
C ASP A 35 5.66 -9.13 21.46
N LEU A 36 4.60 -9.56 20.79
CA LEU A 36 4.35 -10.90 20.26
C LEU A 36 4.30 -11.98 21.35
N LEU A 37 4.07 -11.60 22.62
CA LEU A 37 3.83 -12.57 23.68
C LEU A 37 2.58 -13.38 23.37
N ASN A 38 2.69 -14.71 23.53
CA ASN A 38 1.64 -15.67 23.20
C ASN A 38 1.28 -15.78 21.70
N LYS A 39 2.12 -15.26 20.79
CA LYS A 39 2.00 -15.51 19.35
C LYS A 39 2.86 -16.71 18.94
N PRO A 40 2.52 -17.41 17.84
CA PRO A 40 3.38 -18.45 17.29
C PRO A 40 4.83 -17.99 17.10
N TYR A 41 5.78 -18.83 17.50
CA TYR A 41 7.21 -18.50 17.52
C TYR A 41 7.75 -17.96 16.18
N ILE A 42 7.16 -18.39 15.05
CA ILE A 42 7.55 -17.93 13.73
C ILE A 42 7.47 -16.41 13.56
N HIS A 43 6.54 -15.72 14.24
CA HIS A 43 6.42 -14.26 14.13
C HIS A 43 7.64 -13.54 14.72
N SER A 44 8.18 -14.03 15.84
CA SER A 44 9.39 -13.45 16.45
C SER A 44 10.63 -13.70 15.59
N ILE A 45 10.71 -14.86 14.92
CA ILE A 45 11.76 -15.17 13.95
C ILE A 45 11.72 -14.18 12.78
N TYR A 46 10.55 -13.94 12.20
CA TYR A 46 10.38 -12.98 11.10
C TYR A 46 10.79 -11.57 11.53
N ARG A 47 10.31 -11.11 12.70
CA ARG A 47 10.65 -9.79 13.24
C ARG A 47 12.16 -9.63 13.48
N LYS A 48 12.80 -10.64 14.07
CA LYS A 48 14.20 -10.56 14.52
C LYS A 48 15.22 -10.81 13.41
N TYR A 49 14.94 -11.72 12.49
CA TYR A 49 15.94 -12.22 11.54
C TYR A 49 15.63 -11.94 10.08
N ILE A 50 14.35 -11.83 9.70
CA ILE A 50 13.96 -11.63 8.29
C ILE A 50 13.76 -10.14 7.99
N PHE A 51 13.10 -9.40 8.89
CA PHE A 51 12.80 -7.97 8.73
C PHE A 51 13.30 -7.09 9.88
N PRO A 52 14.58 -7.22 10.32
CA PRO A 52 15.09 -6.49 11.48
C PRO A 52 15.06 -4.96 11.31
N GLY A 53 15.25 -4.45 10.09
CA GLY A 53 15.18 -3.01 9.82
C GLY A 53 13.76 -2.45 10.04
N ALA A 54 12.76 -3.17 9.54
CA ALA A 54 11.35 -2.82 9.70
C ALA A 54 10.92 -2.94 11.18
N ALA A 55 11.37 -4.01 11.85
CA ALA A 55 11.05 -4.30 13.24
C ALA A 55 11.60 -3.30 14.26
N ASN A 56 12.76 -2.70 13.97
CA ASN A 56 13.44 -1.75 14.86
C ASN A 56 13.21 -0.29 14.47
N ALA A 57 12.53 -0.03 13.36
CA ALA A 57 12.18 1.31 12.94
C ALA A 57 11.12 1.91 13.87
N LYS A 58 11.29 3.19 14.20
CA LYS A 58 10.30 3.96 14.97
C LYS A 58 9.08 4.28 14.11
N TRP A 59 7.99 4.65 14.78
CA TRP A 59 6.74 4.99 14.09
C TRP A 59 6.89 6.12 13.08
N ASP A 60 7.68 7.16 13.36
CA ASP A 60 7.91 8.28 12.45
C ASP A 60 8.57 7.88 11.14
N VAL A 61 9.37 6.81 11.15
CA VAL A 61 9.94 6.21 9.93
C VAL A 61 8.86 5.43 9.18
N TRP A 62 8.06 4.63 9.89
CA TRP A 62 6.97 3.87 9.30
C TRP A 62 5.88 4.77 8.71
N ALA A 63 5.52 5.85 9.38
CA ALA A 63 4.57 6.83 8.88
C ALA A 63 5.00 7.41 7.52
N LYS A 64 6.30 7.68 7.33
CA LYS A 64 6.83 8.10 6.01
C LYS A 64 6.72 7.01 4.94
N VAL A 65 6.91 5.75 5.33
CA VAL A 65 6.78 4.61 4.42
C VAL A 65 5.31 4.40 4.03
N ILE A 66 4.40 4.48 5.00
CA ILE A 66 2.95 4.34 4.81
C ILE A 66 2.41 5.51 3.97
N SER A 67 2.88 6.75 4.18
CA SER A 67 2.44 7.89 3.38
C SER A 67 2.77 7.71 1.89
N ARG A 68 3.95 7.18 1.57
CA ARG A 68 4.34 6.84 0.19
C ARG A 68 3.52 5.67 -0.37
N TYR A 69 3.18 4.68 0.45
CA TYR A 69 2.28 3.60 0.06
C TYR A 69 0.88 4.14 -0.29
N TYR A 70 0.28 4.99 0.55
CA TYR A 70 -1.01 5.63 0.27
C TYR A 70 -0.97 6.50 -0.99
N ALA A 71 0.10 7.29 -1.17
CA ALA A 71 0.31 8.05 -2.41
C ALA A 71 0.36 7.15 -3.65
N PHE A 72 0.99 5.98 -3.56
CA PHE A 72 1.04 5.01 -4.65
C PHE A 72 -0.35 4.41 -4.94
N VAL A 73 -1.13 4.10 -3.90
CA VAL A 73 -2.52 3.66 -4.07
C VAL A 73 -3.34 4.72 -4.81
N SER A 74 -3.23 6.00 -4.44
CA SER A 74 -3.92 7.10 -5.13
C SER A 74 -3.46 7.29 -6.57
N MET A 75 -2.18 7.04 -6.86
CA MET A 75 -1.68 7.03 -8.23
C MET A 75 -2.32 5.90 -9.04
N ILE A 76 -2.45 4.70 -8.47
CA ILE A 76 -3.09 3.55 -9.14
C ILE A 76 -4.57 3.83 -9.37
N ASP A 77 -5.27 4.38 -8.38
CA ASP A 77 -6.67 4.80 -8.51
C ASP A 77 -6.87 5.79 -9.67
N HIS A 78 -6.00 6.78 -9.78
CA HIS A 78 -6.01 7.71 -10.92
C HIS A 78 -5.85 6.99 -12.26
N GLN A 79 -4.90 6.05 -12.37
CA GLN A 79 -4.68 5.27 -13.60
C GLN A 79 -5.87 4.37 -13.94
N ILE A 80 -6.51 3.77 -12.93
CA ILE A 80 -7.76 3.01 -13.12
C ILE A 80 -8.86 3.94 -13.65
N GLY A 81 -8.99 5.15 -13.09
CA GLY A 81 -9.92 6.17 -13.57
C GLY A 81 -9.78 6.46 -15.06
N LEU A 82 -8.55 6.55 -15.58
CA LEU A 82 -8.29 6.75 -17.02
C LEU A 82 -8.78 5.58 -17.88
N ILE A 83 -8.57 4.33 -17.42
CA ILE A 83 -9.06 3.13 -18.11
C ILE A 83 -10.59 3.12 -18.13
N LEU A 84 -11.23 3.40 -16.99
CA LEU A 84 -12.69 3.44 -16.89
C LEU A 84 -13.29 4.56 -17.74
N GLN A 85 -12.64 5.72 -17.79
CA GLN A 85 -13.07 6.81 -18.65
C GLN A 85 -13.01 6.42 -20.12
N HIS A 86 -11.92 5.76 -20.55
CA HIS A 86 -11.81 5.27 -21.92
C HIS A 86 -12.92 4.28 -22.28
N LEU A 87 -13.29 3.36 -21.37
CA LEU A 87 -14.42 2.46 -21.59
C LEU A 87 -15.76 3.21 -21.77
N ARG A 88 -15.97 4.28 -21.00
CA ARG A 88 -17.18 5.14 -21.13
C ARG A 88 -17.19 5.89 -22.45
N ASP A 89 -16.07 6.48 -22.85
CA ASP A 89 -15.95 7.23 -24.10
C ASP A 89 -16.20 6.34 -25.34
N GLN A 90 -15.91 5.04 -25.23
CA GLN A 90 -16.18 4.04 -26.27
C GLN A 90 -17.58 3.41 -26.16
N GLY A 91 -18.39 3.77 -25.16
CA GLY A 91 -19.70 3.15 -24.93
C GLY A 91 -19.63 1.67 -24.50
N LEU A 92 -18.48 1.21 -24.01
CA LEU A 92 -18.24 -0.19 -23.63
C LEU A 92 -18.45 -0.44 -22.13
N TYR A 93 -18.51 0.61 -21.32
CA TYR A 93 -18.52 0.50 -19.86
C TYR A 93 -19.67 -0.37 -19.32
N ASP A 94 -20.89 -0.17 -19.82
CA ASP A 94 -22.08 -0.87 -19.32
C ASP A 94 -22.17 -2.34 -19.78
N ASP A 95 -21.40 -2.73 -20.79
CA ASP A 95 -21.32 -4.11 -21.32
C ASP A 95 -19.99 -4.81 -20.95
N THR A 96 -19.24 -4.26 -19.99
CA THR A 96 -17.97 -4.82 -19.52
C THR A 96 -18.07 -5.25 -18.05
N LEU A 97 -17.90 -6.55 -17.77
CA LEU A 97 -17.69 -7.03 -16.40
C LEU A 97 -16.30 -6.61 -15.91
N ILE A 98 -16.26 -5.79 -14.86
CA ILE A 98 -15.02 -5.32 -14.24
C ILE A 98 -14.82 -6.05 -12.91
N ILE A 99 -13.63 -6.64 -12.75
CA ILE A 99 -13.19 -7.27 -11.49
C ILE A 99 -11.96 -6.52 -11.01
N PHE A 100 -12.03 -6.02 -9.77
CA PHE A 100 -10.91 -5.41 -9.08
C PHE A 100 -10.51 -6.28 -7.88
N ALA A 101 -9.25 -6.71 -7.83
CA ALA A 101 -8.73 -7.59 -6.81
C ALA A 101 -7.23 -7.32 -6.58
N SER A 102 -6.74 -7.68 -5.40
CA SER A 102 -5.31 -7.80 -5.10
C SER A 102 -4.94 -9.27 -4.89
N ASP A 103 -3.68 -9.60 -5.11
CA ASP A 103 -3.13 -10.94 -4.84
C ASP A 103 -2.95 -11.18 -3.33
N HIS A 104 -2.50 -10.16 -2.60
CA HIS A 104 -2.42 -10.14 -1.14
C HIS A 104 -2.39 -8.70 -0.59
N GLY A 105 -2.33 -8.59 0.73
CA GLY A 105 -2.10 -7.31 1.42
C GLY A 105 -0.63 -7.00 1.64
N LYS A 106 -0.34 -5.80 2.13
CA LYS A 106 0.99 -5.41 2.61
C LYS A 106 0.81 -4.45 3.78
N LEU A 107 1.92 -4.33 4.54
CA LEU A 107 2.09 -3.55 5.76
C LEU A 107 1.50 -4.24 6.99
#